data_AF-A0A6A6ZMI8-F1
#
_entry.id   AF-A0A6A6ZMI8-F1
#
_cell.length_a   1.000
_cell.length_b   1.000
_cell.length_c   1.000
_cell.angle_alpha   90.00
_cell.angle_beta   90.00
_cell.angle_gamma   90.00
#
_symmetry.space_group_name_H-M   'P 1'
#
loop_
_entity.id
_entity.type
_entity.pdbx_description
1 polymer ?
#
loop_
_entity_poly.entity_id
_entity_poly.type
_entity_poly.pdbx_seq_one_letter_code
_entity_poly.pdbx_strand_id
1 'polypeptide(L)'
;MFGAFRLTNPLSGGLLWKIPWRLSRHQKYRQRERLRNVDTVVATIDNALARQGQSMRKMERWKMEMPVEQEMLPKDKYTVFDRKVKRYRKGIHKVPKWTRVSQRLNPPGF
;
A
#
# COMPACT_ATOMS: atom_id res chain seq x y z
N MET A 1 -37.46 -28.51 11.59
CA MET A 1 -36.21 -29.29 11.81
C MET A 1 -35.30 -29.09 10.62
N PHE A 2 -34.13 -28.49 10.81
CA PHE A 2 -33.13 -28.32 9.74
C PHE A 2 -32.48 -29.68 9.44
N GLY A 3 -32.60 -30.16 8.19
CA GLY A 3 -32.03 -31.44 7.73
C GLY A 3 -30.50 -31.45 7.65
N ALA A 4 -29.94 -32.55 7.11
CA ALA A 4 -28.51 -32.90 7.10
C ALA A 4 -27.54 -31.85 6.51
N PHE A 5 -28.06 -30.79 5.90
CA PHE A 5 -27.29 -29.64 5.42
C PHE A 5 -27.63 -28.40 6.26
N ARG A 6 -27.00 -28.29 7.43
CA ARG A 6 -27.00 -27.03 8.19
C ARG A 6 -26.14 -26.02 7.42
N LEU A 7 -26.75 -24.96 6.90
CA LEU A 7 -26.05 -23.78 6.39
C LEU A 7 -25.28 -23.13 7.55
N THR A 8 -24.07 -23.64 7.83
CA THR A 8 -23.19 -23.06 8.85
C THR A 8 -22.30 -22.02 8.18
N ASN A 9 -22.08 -20.86 8.81
CA ASN A 9 -21.15 -19.83 8.33
C ASN A 9 -19.78 -20.35 7.83
N PRO A 10 -19.15 -21.39 8.41
CA PRO A 10 -17.95 -22.00 7.84
C PRO A 10 -18.13 -22.66 6.46
N LEU A 11 -19.32 -23.18 6.13
CA LEU A 11 -19.63 -23.68 4.76
C LEU A 11 -19.77 -22.54 3.75
N SER A 12 -20.14 -21.34 4.18
CA SER A 12 -20.17 -20.13 3.33
C SER A 12 -18.77 -19.55 3.04
N GLY A 13 -17.71 -20.15 3.58
CA GLY A 13 -16.32 -19.75 3.42
C GLY A 13 -15.37 -20.93 3.17
N GLY A 14 -15.78 -21.87 2.32
CA GLY A 14 -15.08 -23.15 2.11
C GLY A 14 -13.70 -23.07 1.43
N LEU A 15 -13.38 -21.96 0.75
CA LEU A 15 -12.06 -21.77 0.12
C LEU A 15 -11.09 -21.04 1.05
N LEU A 16 -10.04 -21.73 1.48
CA LEU A 16 -9.01 -21.17 2.35
C LEU A 16 -8.02 -20.27 1.60
N TRP A 17 -8.24 -18.96 1.68
CA TRP A 17 -7.25 -17.95 1.27
C TRP A 17 -6.28 -17.67 2.40
N LYS A 18 -5.20 -18.48 2.50
CA LYS A 18 -4.20 -18.39 3.58
C LYS A 18 -3.30 -17.14 3.45
N ILE A 19 -3.85 -15.98 3.79
CA ILE A 19 -3.15 -14.68 3.78
C ILE A 19 -3.07 -14.15 5.22
N PRO A 20 -1.85 -13.99 5.80
CA PRO A 20 -1.70 -13.52 7.18
C PRO A 20 -2.22 -12.08 7.34
N TRP A 21 -2.59 -11.69 8.55
CA TRP A 21 -3.06 -10.32 8.83
C TRP A 21 -1.92 -9.28 8.85
N ARG A 22 -0.66 -9.71 9.05
CA ARG A 22 0.54 -8.86 9.11
C ARG A 22 1.59 -9.29 8.09
N LEU A 23 2.45 -8.34 7.70
CA LEU A 23 3.64 -8.60 6.90
C LEU A 23 4.77 -9.17 7.77
N SER A 24 5.56 -10.07 7.19
CA SER A 24 6.84 -10.53 7.75
C SER A 24 7.92 -9.44 7.68
N ARG A 25 9.00 -9.59 8.47
CA ARG A 25 10.14 -8.65 8.45
C ARG A 25 10.76 -8.50 7.06
N HIS A 26 10.85 -9.59 6.29
CA HIS A 26 11.43 -9.60 4.95
C HIS A 26 10.51 -8.93 3.92
N GLN A 27 9.19 -9.04 4.09
CA GLN A 27 8.25 -8.31 3.25
C GLN A 27 8.28 -6.80 3.56
N LYS A 28 8.41 -6.42 4.83
CA LYS A 28 8.58 -5.02 5.24
C LYS A 28 9.86 -4.42 4.67
N TYR A 29 10.98 -5.16 4.71
CA TYR A 29 12.23 -4.74 4.09
C TYR A 29 12.06 -4.50 2.58
N ARG A 30 11.52 -5.48 1.84
CA ARG A 30 11.25 -5.34 0.40
C ARG A 30 10.26 -4.22 0.07
N GLN A 31 9.33 -3.91 0.97
CA GLN A 31 8.44 -2.77 0.79
C GLN A 31 9.18 -1.43 0.88
N ARG A 32 10.07 -1.29 1.87
CA ARG A 32 10.93 -0.10 2.00
C ARG A 32 11.88 0.07 0.82
N GLU A 33 12.45 -1.02 0.34
CA GLU A 33 13.25 -1.03 -0.91
C GLU A 33 12.42 -0.51 -2.09
N ARG A 34 11.21 -1.04 -2.31
CA ARG A 34 10.35 -0.58 -3.43
C ARG A 34 9.97 0.90 -3.32
N LEU A 35 9.64 1.39 -2.11
CA LEU A 35 9.32 2.80 -1.91
C LEU A 35 10.51 3.69 -2.26
N ARG A 36 11.72 3.35 -1.76
CA ARG A 36 12.97 4.06 -2.09
C ARG A 36 13.29 4.01 -3.58
N ASN A 37 13.09 2.87 -4.23
CA ASN A 37 13.35 2.75 -5.67
C ASN A 37 12.47 3.68 -6.50
N VAL A 38 11.18 3.82 -6.13
CA VAL A 38 10.28 4.78 -6.77
C VAL A 38 10.76 6.21 -6.52
N ASP A 39 11.24 6.52 -5.31
CA ASP A 39 11.81 7.84 -4.99
C ASP A 39 13.04 8.15 -5.84
N THR A 40 13.93 7.17 -6.02
CA THR A 40 15.11 7.32 -6.88
C THR A 40 14.72 7.59 -8.33
N VAL A 41 13.77 6.83 -8.89
CA VAL A 41 13.30 7.05 -10.28
C VAL A 41 12.73 8.46 -10.45
N VAL A 42 11.91 8.90 -9.50
CA VAL A 42 11.36 10.25 -9.46
C VAL A 42 12.51 11.26 -9.43
N ALA A 43 13.44 11.18 -8.48
CA ALA A 43 14.56 12.10 -8.38
C ALA A 43 15.42 12.14 -9.66
N THR A 44 15.70 11.00 -10.29
CA THR A 44 16.46 10.93 -11.54
C THR A 44 15.77 11.68 -12.67
N ILE A 45 14.46 11.48 -12.84
CA ILE A 45 13.67 12.14 -13.87
C ILE A 45 13.61 13.66 -13.61
N ASP A 46 13.41 14.06 -12.35
CA ASP A 46 13.36 15.48 -11.97
C ASP A 46 14.66 16.21 -12.33
N ASN A 47 15.80 15.61 -11.95
CA ASN A 47 17.12 16.17 -12.22
C ASN A 47 17.42 16.24 -13.72
N ALA A 48 16.98 15.25 -14.50
CA ALA A 48 17.15 15.25 -15.94
C ALA A 48 16.34 16.37 -16.62
N LEU A 49 15.08 16.55 -16.22
CA LEU A 49 14.20 17.60 -16.73
C LEU A 49 14.73 19.00 -16.36
N ALA A 50 15.19 19.19 -15.12
CA ALA A 50 15.76 20.45 -14.66
C ALA A 50 16.99 20.88 -15.48
N ARG A 51 17.87 19.93 -15.84
CA ARG A 51 19.04 20.18 -16.71
C ARG A 51 18.65 20.61 -18.12
N GLN A 52 17.50 20.16 -18.61
CA GLN A 52 16.95 20.53 -19.92
C GLN A 52 16.11 21.82 -19.86
N GLY A 53 15.93 22.43 -18.68
CA GLY A 53 15.05 23.58 -18.50
C GLY A 53 13.56 23.25 -18.68
N GLN A 54 13.18 21.97 -18.55
CA GLN A 54 11.81 21.51 -18.71
C GLN A 54 11.20 21.13 -17.36
N SER A 55 9.88 21.20 -17.26
CA SER A 55 9.14 20.67 -16.11
C SER A 55 7.91 19.87 -16.56
N MET A 56 7.43 18.98 -15.68
CA MET A 56 6.23 18.19 -15.93
C MET A 56 5.27 18.34 -14.76
N ARG A 57 4.03 18.77 -15.05
CA ARG A 57 2.99 18.97 -14.03
C ARG A 57 2.75 17.75 -13.13
N LYS A 58 2.79 16.53 -13.68
CA LYS A 58 2.65 15.29 -12.89
C LYS A 58 3.79 15.12 -11.88
N MET A 59 4.99 15.57 -12.24
CA MET A 59 6.18 15.50 -11.42
C MET A 59 6.12 16.49 -10.27
N GLU A 60 5.74 17.73 -10.56
CA GLU A 60 5.49 18.77 -9.55
C GLU A 60 4.42 18.32 -8.56
N ARG A 61 3.30 17.80 -9.07
CA ARG A 61 2.22 17.24 -8.23
C ARG A 61 2.71 16.10 -7.35
N TRP A 62 3.49 15.17 -7.90
CA TRP A 62 4.06 14.06 -7.12
C TRP A 62 4.92 14.58 -5.97
N LYS A 63 5.81 15.54 -6.22
CA LYS A 63 6.67 16.13 -5.19
C LYS A 63 5.89 16.88 -4.11
N MET A 64 4.77 17.51 -4.46
CA MET A 64 3.92 18.22 -3.49
C MET A 64 3.08 17.28 -2.62
N GLU A 65 2.51 16.22 -3.22
CA GLU A 65 1.55 15.36 -2.53
C GLU A 65 2.19 14.13 -1.88
N MET A 66 3.20 13.51 -2.51
CA MET A 66 3.69 12.19 -2.12
C MET A 66 4.96 12.26 -1.25
N PRO A 67 4.93 11.76 0.00
CA PRO A 67 6.11 11.76 0.88
C PRO A 67 7.16 10.75 0.43
N VAL A 68 8.43 11.01 0.72
CA VAL A 68 9.56 10.09 0.50
C VAL A 68 9.50 8.94 1.52
N GLU A 69 10.10 7.79 1.22
CA GLU A 69 10.12 6.64 2.15
C GLU A 69 10.61 7.03 3.55
N GLN A 70 11.59 7.92 3.67
CA GLN A 70 12.14 8.35 4.97
C GLN A 70 11.15 9.17 5.80
N GLU A 71 10.32 9.98 5.15
CA GLU A 71 9.31 10.84 5.77
C GLU A 71 8.05 10.07 6.18
N MET A 72 7.81 8.91 5.56
CA MET A 72 6.64 8.09 5.85
C MET A 72 6.70 7.45 7.23
N LEU A 73 5.58 7.50 7.96
CA LEU A 73 5.42 6.76 9.21
C LEU A 73 5.40 5.24 8.95
N PRO A 74 5.93 4.40 9.87
CA PRO A 74 5.85 2.95 9.75
C PRO A 74 4.41 2.43 9.58
N LYS A 75 3.41 3.10 10.16
CA LYS A 75 1.99 2.77 10.01
C LYS A 75 1.57 2.83 8.54
N ASP A 76 1.93 3.90 7.84
CA ASP A 76 1.52 4.12 6.43
C ASP A 76 2.35 3.30 5.43
N LYS A 77 3.59 2.91 5.78
CA LYS A 77 4.40 1.98 4.96
C LYS A 77 3.77 0.59 4.83
N TYR A 78 3.10 0.13 5.89
CA TYR A 78 2.69 -1.28 6.02
C TYR A 78 1.17 -1.46 6.10
N THR A 79 0.41 -0.39 6.28
CA THR A 79 -1.04 -0.44 6.37
C THR A 79 -1.69 0.66 5.54
N VAL A 80 -2.89 0.37 5.03
CA VAL A 80 -3.73 1.28 4.26
C VAL A 80 -5.04 1.48 5.00
N PHE A 81 -5.71 2.59 4.71
CA PHE A 81 -7.07 2.82 5.15
C PHE A 81 -8.05 1.82 4.51
N ASP A 82 -8.94 1.23 5.33
CA ASP A 82 -10.07 0.42 4.87
C ASP A 82 -11.29 0.72 5.75
N ARG A 83 -12.29 1.39 5.17
CA ARG A 83 -13.53 1.81 5.86
C ARG A 83 -14.28 0.63 6.50
N LYS A 84 -14.14 -0.59 5.95
CA LYS A 84 -14.93 -1.76 6.37
C LYS A 84 -14.29 -2.55 7.52
N VAL A 85 -13.05 -2.22 7.91
CA VAL A 85 -12.28 -2.97 8.91
C VAL A 85 -12.30 -2.22 10.24
N LYS A 86 -12.39 -2.97 11.35
CA LYS A 86 -12.27 -2.40 12.70
C LYS A 86 -10.96 -1.60 12.82
N ARG A 87 -11.03 -0.40 13.38
CA ARG A 87 -9.91 0.57 13.48
C ARG A 87 -9.40 1.10 12.13
N TYR A 88 -10.17 0.92 11.06
CA TYR A 88 -9.97 1.54 9.75
C TYR A 88 -8.63 1.25 9.06
N ARG A 89 -7.92 0.18 9.45
CA ARG A 89 -6.60 -0.16 8.91
C ARG A 89 -6.51 -1.60 8.44
N LYS A 90 -5.91 -1.79 7.27
CA LYS A 90 -5.67 -3.08 6.62
C LYS A 90 -4.20 -3.19 6.23
N GLY A 91 -3.60 -4.38 6.31
CA GLY A 91 -2.24 -4.58 5.79
C GLY A 91 -2.15 -4.31 4.29
N ILE A 92 -1.14 -3.55 3.86
CA ILE A 92 -0.94 -3.16 2.46
C ILE A 92 -0.78 -4.38 1.52
N HIS A 93 -0.28 -5.50 2.03
CA HIS A 93 -0.13 -6.75 1.28
C HIS A 93 -1.47 -7.41 0.90
N LYS A 94 -2.59 -6.93 1.45
CA LYS A 94 -3.94 -7.32 1.06
C LYS A 94 -4.52 -6.47 -0.08
N VAL A 95 -3.80 -5.44 -0.54
CA VAL A 95 -4.19 -4.62 -1.69
C VAL A 95 -3.85 -5.38 -2.98
N PRO A 96 -4.76 -5.46 -3.97
CA PRO A 96 -4.46 -6.07 -5.26
C PRO A 96 -3.25 -5.43 -5.91
N LYS A 97 -2.27 -6.26 -6.29
CA LYS A 97 -1.04 -5.82 -6.98
C LYS A 97 -0.24 -4.75 -6.20
N TRP A 98 -0.28 -4.77 -4.86
CA TRP A 98 0.41 -3.82 -3.98
C TRP A 98 1.91 -3.65 -4.22
N THR A 99 2.58 -4.62 -4.84
CA THR A 99 4.00 -4.52 -5.19
C THR A 99 4.28 -3.61 -6.38
N ARG A 100 3.26 -3.26 -7.16
CA ARG A 100 3.33 -2.41 -8.36
C ARG A 100 2.57 -1.09 -8.22
N VAL A 101 1.58 -1.05 -7.33
CA VAL A 101 0.79 0.15 -7.05
C VAL A 101 1.49 0.95 -5.95
N SER A 102 1.70 2.24 -6.20
CA SER A 102 2.22 3.18 -5.20
C SER A 102 1.08 3.72 -4.34
N GLN A 103 1.05 3.34 -3.06
CA GLN A 103 0.13 3.88 -2.07
C GLN A 103 0.92 4.42 -0.89
N ARG A 104 0.82 5.73 -0.63
CA ARG A 104 1.60 6.43 0.41
C ARG A 104 0.73 7.25 1.37
N LEU A 105 -0.34 7.83 0.86
CA LEU A 105 -1.25 8.69 1.64
C LEU A 105 -2.48 7.91 2.11
N ASN A 106 -2.91 8.21 3.33
CA ASN A 106 -4.17 7.74 3.89
C ASN A 106 -4.97 8.96 4.38
N PRO A 107 -6.31 8.88 4.50
CA PRO A 107 -7.13 9.98 4.97
C PRO A 107 -6.68 10.49 6.35
N PRO A 108 -6.66 11.81 6.59
CA PRO A 108 -6.22 12.37 7.87
C PRO A 108 -7.16 11.93 9.00
N GLY A 109 -6.58 11.61 10.16
CA GLY A 109 -7.31 11.13 11.34
C GLY A 109 -7.53 9.62 11.42
N PHE A 110 -7.08 8.83 10.44
CA PHE A 110 -7.26 7.37 10.39
C PHE A 110 -5.93 6.58 10.46
#